data_AF-A0A1F7Q0P3-F1
#
_entry.id   AF-A0A1F7Q0P3-F1
#
_cell.length_a   1.000
_cell.length_b   1.000
_cell.length_c   1.000
_cell.angle_alpha   90.00
_cell.angle_beta   90.00
_cell.angle_gamma   90.00
#
_symmetry.space_group_name_H-M   'P 1'
#
loop_
_entity.id
_entity.type
_entity.pdbx_description
1 polymer ?
#
loop_
_entity_poly.entity_id
_entity_poly.type
_entity_poly.pdbx_seq_one_letter_code
_entity_poly.pdbx_strand_id
1 'polypeptide(L)'
;MGEPVAPSRRSRRGLALLVLVGLVVVVGTAAGAGLWHLSTSPLLCNSCHIMKPYVEAWRTSKHSNVTCVQCHYPPGFRDTIWVKYQALAQVVKWATQTYSSKPFAEVEDGSCLRSGCHDRRLLQGTVTFKRGIIFDHKPHLEGVRRGRQLRCTSCHSQIVVGTHIEVTEETCFLCHFKGLKTAREIHPIAGCAGCHQAPRGDIKVGSLTFNHADIVRRGVPCQSCHLNVVQGEGEAPRERCFTCHNQPEKLQRYPDTPFIHDFHVAGHNIECLRCHTPIKHRLPPLIGVPTAAGPAGGARVAAGAPR
;
A
#
# COMPACT_ATOMS: atom_id res chain seq x y z
N MET A 1 17.80 26.74 71.93
CA MET A 1 17.29 27.05 70.58
C MET A 1 18.51 27.02 69.66
N GLY A 2 18.69 25.97 68.86
CA GLY A 2 19.87 25.80 68.02
C GLY A 2 19.79 26.71 66.79
N GLU A 3 20.80 27.55 66.57
CA GLU A 3 20.88 28.39 65.37
C GLU A 3 21.07 27.53 64.11
N PRO A 4 20.40 27.86 62.99
CA PRO A 4 20.56 27.15 61.74
C PRO A 4 21.96 27.39 61.16
N VAL A 5 22.78 26.34 61.10
CA VAL A 5 24.11 26.36 60.47
C VAL A 5 23.96 26.70 58.98
N ALA A 6 24.45 27.88 58.58
CA ALA A 6 24.38 28.34 57.21
C ALA A 6 25.20 27.40 56.27
N PRO A 7 24.62 26.93 55.15
CA PRO A 7 25.31 25.99 54.25
C PRO A 7 26.58 26.60 53.67
N SER A 8 27.69 25.86 53.75
CA SER A 8 29.02 26.31 53.31
C SER A 8 29.02 26.73 51.83
N ARG A 9 29.87 27.70 51.45
CA ARG A 9 30.00 28.15 50.05
C ARG A 9 30.26 27.00 49.07
N ARG A 10 30.87 25.89 49.52
CA ARG A 10 31.11 24.67 48.73
C ARG A 10 29.82 23.89 48.47
N SER A 11 28.89 23.82 49.43
CA SER A 11 27.59 23.16 49.22
C SER A 11 26.64 24.00 48.34
N ARG A 12 26.69 25.33 48.44
CA ARG A 12 25.93 26.23 47.53
C ARG A 12 26.42 26.16 46.07
N ARG A 13 27.74 26.04 45.85
CA ARG A 13 28.32 25.82 44.52
C ARG A 13 27.98 24.44 43.95
N GLY A 14 27.99 23.40 44.79
CA GLY A 14 27.54 22.06 44.41
C GLY A 14 26.06 22.03 44.03
N LEU A 15 25.20 22.70 44.81
CA LEU A 15 23.77 22.84 44.50
C LEU A 15 23.53 23.61 43.20
N ALA A 16 24.23 24.74 42.99
CA ALA A 16 24.14 25.50 41.75
C ALA A 16 24.60 24.69 40.52
N LEU A 17 25.66 23.89 40.65
CA LEU A 17 26.13 23.00 39.59
C LEU A 17 25.10 21.89 39.29
N LEU A 18 24.49 21.30 40.32
CA LEU A 18 23.44 20.30 40.16
C LEU A 18 22.18 20.87 39.50
N VAL A 19 21.78 22.09 39.86
CA VAL A 19 20.65 22.79 39.23
C VAL A 19 20.97 23.10 37.76
N LEU A 20 22.19 23.55 37.46
CA LEU A 20 22.63 23.80 36.08
C LEU A 20 22.63 22.51 35.24
N VAL A 21 23.20 21.43 35.76
CA VAL A 21 23.20 20.12 35.09
C VAL A 21 21.77 19.62 34.90
N GLY A 22 20.92 19.73 35.93
CA GLY A 22 19.50 19.38 35.84
C GLY A 22 18.77 20.18 34.76
N LEU A 23 19.00 21.49 34.69
CA LEU A 23 18.43 22.36 33.65
C LEU A 23 18.91 21.95 32.25
N VAL A 24 20.20 21.68 32.08
CA VAL A 24 20.77 21.24 30.79
C VAL A 24 20.17 19.90 30.36
N VAL A 25 19.99 18.95 31.28
CA VAL A 25 19.35 17.67 30.98
C VAL A 25 17.87 17.88 30.59
N VAL A 26 17.12 18.69 31.33
CA VAL A 26 15.70 18.96 31.02
C VAL A 26 15.55 19.68 29.68
N VAL A 27 16.34 20.72 29.42
CA VAL A 27 16.31 21.45 28.15
C VAL A 27 16.79 20.55 27.00
N GLY A 28 17.85 19.77 27.21
CA GLY A 28 18.38 18.85 26.21
C GLY A 28 17.38 17.74 25.84
N THR A 29 16.71 17.16 26.84
CA THR A 29 15.67 16.14 26.61
C THR A 29 14.45 16.73 25.91
N ALA A 30 13.98 17.91 26.33
CA ALA A 30 12.88 18.61 25.67
C ALA A 30 13.20 18.97 24.21
N ALA A 31 14.41 19.50 23.95
CA ALA A 31 14.88 19.81 22.61
C ALA A 31 15.00 18.55 21.73
N GLY A 32 15.54 17.46 22.29
CA GLY A 32 15.63 16.17 21.61
C GLY A 32 14.26 15.60 21.25
N ALA A 33 13.29 15.66 22.16
CA ALA A 33 11.92 15.24 21.90
C ALA A 33 11.25 16.12 20.82
N GLY A 34 11.44 17.44 20.87
CA GLY A 34 10.94 18.35 19.85
C GLY A 34 11.50 18.05 18.46
N LEU A 35 12.82 17.84 18.37
CA LEU A 35 13.49 17.47 17.11
C LEU A 35 13.02 16.12 16.59
N TRP A 36 12.81 15.16 17.49
CA TRP A 36 12.23 13.86 17.16
C TRP A 36 10.85 14.03 16.52
N HIS A 37 9.92 14.71 17.20
CA HIS A 37 8.55 14.92 16.70
C HIS A 37 8.53 15.65 15.35
N LEU A 38 9.34 16.69 15.19
CA LEU A 38 9.46 17.42 13.93
C LEU A 38 9.98 16.51 12.81
N SER A 39 11.02 15.73 13.08
CA SER A 39 11.62 14.78 12.12
C SER A 39 10.68 13.67 11.66
N THR A 40 9.62 13.41 12.43
CA THR A 40 8.61 12.39 12.14
C THR A 40 7.30 12.95 11.62
N SER A 41 7.19 14.28 11.49
CA SER A 41 5.96 14.95 11.11
C SER A 41 5.74 14.94 9.60
N PRO A 42 4.47 14.82 9.13
CA PRO A 42 4.14 15.01 7.72
C PRO A 42 4.55 16.39 7.18
N LEU A 43 4.66 17.41 8.04
CA LEU A 43 5.10 18.76 7.67
C LEU A 43 6.53 18.75 7.11
N LEU A 44 7.45 18.07 7.79
CA LEU A 44 8.82 17.92 7.29
C LEU A 44 8.84 17.10 6.00
N CYS A 45 8.06 16.02 5.91
CA CYS A 45 7.97 15.23 4.69
C CYS A 45 7.48 16.07 3.51
N ASN A 46 6.48 16.94 3.73
CA ASN A 46 5.94 17.85 2.71
C ASN A 46 6.90 18.97 2.28
N SER A 47 7.97 19.23 3.03
CA SER A 47 8.99 20.22 2.66
C SER A 47 9.82 19.79 1.44
N CYS A 48 9.96 18.47 1.24
CA CYS A 48 10.58 17.92 0.04
C CYS A 48 9.55 17.88 -1.10
N HIS A 49 9.85 18.53 -2.25
CA HIS A 49 8.90 18.56 -3.36
C HIS A 49 8.49 17.16 -3.87
N ILE A 50 9.37 16.16 -3.73
CA ILE A 50 9.15 14.81 -4.25
C ILE A 50 8.08 14.07 -3.45
N MET A 51 7.89 14.47 -2.19
CA MET A 51 6.92 13.87 -1.29
C MET A 51 5.54 14.50 -1.40
N LYS A 52 5.40 15.70 -1.98
CA LYS A 52 4.10 16.40 -2.13
C LYS A 52 2.98 15.50 -2.69
N PRO A 53 3.13 14.81 -3.83
CA PRO A 53 2.05 13.95 -4.35
C PRO A 53 1.70 12.79 -3.42
N TYR A 54 2.67 12.28 -2.65
CA TYR A 54 2.45 11.22 -1.66
C TYR A 54 1.72 11.74 -0.43
N VAL A 55 2.05 12.95 0.03
CA VAL A 55 1.35 13.63 1.13
C VAL A 55 -0.08 13.95 0.73
N GLU A 56 -0.32 14.41 -0.49
CA GLU A 56 -1.67 14.66 -1.02
C GLU A 56 -2.50 13.38 -1.09
N ALA A 57 -1.93 12.30 -1.62
CA ALA A 57 -2.59 10.99 -1.66
C ALA A 57 -2.84 10.41 -0.26
N TRP A 58 -1.92 10.61 0.69
CA TRP A 58 -2.10 10.21 2.08
C TRP A 58 -3.27 10.96 2.75
N ARG A 59 -3.41 12.27 2.50
CA ARG A 59 -4.51 13.09 3.05
C ARG A 59 -5.90 12.60 2.65
N THR A 60 -6.04 12.02 1.46
CA THR A 60 -7.31 11.47 0.96
C THR A 60 -7.49 9.99 1.27
N SER A 61 -6.45 9.32 1.77
CA SER A 61 -6.49 7.90 2.13
C SER A 61 -7.29 7.63 3.41
N LYS A 62 -7.58 6.36 3.66
CA LYS A 62 -8.18 5.91 4.93
C LYS A 62 -7.23 6.05 6.13
N HIS A 63 -5.95 6.29 5.89
CA HIS A 63 -4.90 6.40 6.91
C HIS A 63 -4.42 7.85 7.10
N SER A 64 -5.19 8.85 6.68
CA SER A 64 -4.85 10.28 6.80
C SER A 64 -4.68 10.78 8.24
N ASN A 65 -5.12 10.00 9.24
CA ASN A 65 -4.93 10.29 10.66
C ASN A 65 -3.69 9.58 11.27
N VAL A 66 -2.96 8.79 10.48
CA VAL A 66 -1.76 8.05 10.89
C VAL A 66 -0.53 8.75 10.31
N THR A 67 0.46 9.05 11.14
CA THR A 67 1.68 9.71 10.67
C THR A 67 2.50 8.80 9.76
N CYS A 68 3.20 9.37 8.77
CA CYS A 68 3.94 8.61 7.76
C CYS A 68 4.92 7.59 8.38
N VAL A 69 5.62 7.99 9.45
CA VAL A 69 6.61 7.16 10.12
C VAL A 69 6.00 5.98 10.87
N GLN A 70 4.70 6.03 11.22
CA GLN A 70 4.06 4.89 11.87
C GLN A 70 3.92 3.68 10.93
N CYS A 71 4.00 3.88 9.62
CA CYS A 71 4.04 2.80 8.64
C CYS A 71 5.46 2.58 8.11
N HIS A 72 6.14 3.66 7.75
CA HIS A 72 7.44 3.59 7.08
C HIS A 72 8.62 3.30 8.01
N TYR A 73 8.47 3.41 9.34
CA TYR A 73 9.50 3.01 10.30
C TYR A 73 9.06 1.70 10.99
N PRO A 74 9.85 0.61 10.85
CA PRO A 74 9.51 -0.67 11.43
C PRO A 74 9.40 -0.60 12.95
N PRO A 75 8.56 -1.44 13.57
CA PRO A 75 8.47 -1.49 15.02
C PRO A 75 9.75 -2.06 15.62
N GLY A 76 10.42 -1.28 16.46
CA GLY A 76 11.68 -1.68 17.08
C GLY A 76 12.62 -0.49 17.19
N PHE A 77 13.24 -0.30 18.35
CA PHE A 77 14.08 0.87 18.58
C PHE A 77 15.30 0.88 17.64
N ARG A 78 15.96 -0.26 17.45
CA ARG A 78 17.15 -0.38 16.59
C ARG A 78 16.82 -0.10 15.12
N ASP A 79 15.77 -0.71 14.60
CA ASP A 79 15.38 -0.58 13.21
C ASP A 79 14.86 0.84 12.89
N THR A 80 14.14 1.45 13.85
CA THR A 80 13.74 2.86 13.75
C THR A 80 14.96 3.80 13.67
N ILE A 81 15.99 3.56 14.49
CA ILE A 81 17.23 4.36 14.45
C ILE A 81 17.98 4.14 13.14
N TRP A 82 18.04 2.91 12.64
CA TRP A 82 18.65 2.59 11.36
C TRP A 82 17.98 3.34 10.19
N VAL A 83 16.65 3.31 10.12
CA VAL A 83 15.91 4.04 9.07
C VAL A 83 16.06 5.56 9.22
N LYS A 84 16.14 6.09 10.45
CA LYS A 84 16.46 7.51 10.67
C LYS A 84 17.87 7.88 10.16
N TYR A 85 18.85 7.01 10.37
CA TYR A 85 20.18 7.20 9.81
C TYR A 85 20.15 7.17 8.28
N GLN A 86 19.43 6.23 7.67
CA GLN A 86 19.23 6.20 6.21
C GLN A 86 18.50 7.46 5.69
N ALA A 87 17.59 8.03 6.45
CA ALA A 87 16.90 9.27 6.09
C ALA A 87 17.86 10.47 5.97
N LEU A 88 18.98 10.50 6.71
CA LEU A 88 20.02 11.51 6.53
C LEU A 88 20.62 11.46 5.12
N ALA A 89 20.83 10.26 4.58
CA ALA A 89 21.29 10.11 3.20
C ALA A 89 20.27 10.64 2.18
N GLN A 90 18.96 10.58 2.48
CA GLN A 90 17.93 11.17 1.63
C GLN A 90 17.94 12.70 1.68
N VAL A 91 18.25 13.29 2.85
CA VAL A 91 18.45 14.75 2.97
C VAL A 91 19.64 15.20 2.15
N VAL A 92 20.76 14.46 2.20
CA VAL A 92 21.93 14.74 1.36
C VAL A 92 21.57 14.64 -0.11
N LYS A 93 20.92 13.55 -0.55
CA LYS A 93 20.46 13.38 -1.94
C LYS A 93 19.53 14.50 -2.39
N TRP A 94 18.63 14.96 -1.53
CA TRP A 94 17.75 16.09 -1.79
C TRP A 94 18.54 17.38 -1.98
N ALA A 95 19.49 17.66 -1.08
CA ALA A 95 20.35 18.84 -1.14
C ALA A 95 21.26 18.85 -2.39
N THR A 96 21.76 17.69 -2.81
CA THR A 96 22.61 17.53 -4.01
C THR A 96 21.80 17.31 -5.29
N GLN A 97 20.47 17.23 -5.20
CA GLN A 97 19.56 16.90 -6.31
C GLN A 97 19.83 15.56 -6.99
N THR A 98 20.45 14.60 -6.29
CA THR A 98 20.80 13.27 -6.82
C THR A 98 19.79 12.19 -6.41
N TYR A 99 18.52 12.55 -6.24
CA TYR A 99 17.45 11.62 -5.87
C TYR A 99 16.73 11.06 -7.11
N SER A 100 16.15 9.86 -6.97
CA SER A 100 15.28 9.27 -7.99
C SER A 100 13.90 9.92 -7.96
N SER A 101 13.28 10.12 -9.13
CA SER A 101 11.90 10.60 -9.25
C SER A 101 10.84 9.57 -8.83
N LYS A 102 11.25 8.32 -8.57
CA LYS A 102 10.39 7.21 -8.14
C LYS A 102 10.86 6.69 -6.78
N PRO A 103 10.57 7.39 -5.68
CA PRO A 103 10.89 6.89 -4.34
C PRO A 103 10.10 5.60 -4.09
N PHE A 104 10.79 4.61 -3.55
CA PHE A 104 10.18 3.37 -3.07
C PHE A 104 10.50 3.24 -1.59
N ALA A 105 9.51 2.81 -0.82
CA ALA A 105 9.67 2.56 0.59
C ALA A 105 9.08 1.19 0.91
N GLU A 106 9.91 0.35 1.51
CA GLU A 106 9.49 -0.95 2.01
C GLU A 106 8.74 -0.77 3.34
N VAL A 107 7.54 -1.33 3.44
CA VAL A 107 6.72 -1.29 4.66
C VAL A 107 6.52 -2.71 5.14
N GLU A 108 7.02 -3.01 6.34
CA GLU A 108 6.91 -4.33 6.96
C GLU A 108 5.50 -4.58 7.53
N ASP A 109 5.07 -5.85 7.52
CA ASP A 109 3.78 -6.24 8.11
C ASP A 109 3.69 -5.86 9.60
N GLY A 110 4.83 -5.85 10.30
CA GLY A 110 4.91 -5.43 11.70
C GLY A 110 4.46 -3.99 11.93
N SER A 111 4.67 -3.10 10.96
CA SER A 111 4.18 -1.72 11.04
C SER A 111 2.64 -1.66 11.01
N CYS A 112 2.00 -2.53 10.21
CA CYS A 112 0.55 -2.63 10.15
C CYS A 112 -0.03 -3.26 11.42
N LEU A 113 0.64 -4.29 11.95
CA LEU A 113 0.22 -5.09 13.10
C LEU A 113 0.64 -4.51 14.45
N ARG A 114 1.19 -3.30 14.48
CA ARG A 114 1.63 -2.66 15.72
C ARG A 114 0.45 -2.34 16.64
N SER A 115 0.74 -2.27 17.94
CA SER A 115 -0.27 -1.93 18.95
C SER A 115 -0.99 -0.62 18.61
N GLY A 116 -2.33 -0.65 18.64
CA GLY A 116 -3.19 0.48 18.29
C GLY A 116 -3.52 0.62 16.79
N CYS A 117 -3.02 -0.29 15.93
CA CYS A 117 -3.36 -0.35 14.50
C CYS A 117 -4.20 -1.60 14.19
N HIS A 118 -3.71 -2.51 13.36
CA HIS A 118 -4.42 -3.75 13.01
C HIS A 118 -4.02 -4.88 13.94
N ASP A 119 -4.62 -4.96 15.13
CA ASP A 119 -4.47 -6.15 15.98
C ASP A 119 -4.98 -7.39 15.20
N ARG A 120 -4.28 -8.53 15.31
CA ARG A 120 -4.45 -9.73 14.47
C ARG A 120 -5.89 -10.29 14.45
N ARG A 121 -6.74 -9.86 15.38
CA ARG A 121 -8.18 -10.10 15.39
C ARG A 121 -8.89 -9.64 14.09
N LEU A 122 -8.40 -8.61 13.41
CA LEU A 122 -8.94 -8.19 12.10
C LEU A 122 -8.64 -9.16 10.95
N LEU A 123 -7.72 -10.11 11.15
CA LEU A 123 -7.42 -11.17 10.19
C LEU A 123 -8.39 -12.36 10.29
N GLN A 124 -9.35 -12.31 11.22
CA GLN A 124 -10.31 -13.38 11.45
C GLN A 124 -11.67 -13.01 10.85
N GLY A 125 -11.98 -13.60 9.69
CA GLY A 125 -13.28 -13.50 9.04
C GLY A 125 -13.26 -12.77 7.71
N THR A 126 -14.45 -12.62 7.14
CA THR A 126 -14.65 -12.00 5.83
C THR A 126 -14.93 -10.51 5.95
N VAL A 127 -14.26 -9.71 5.12
CA VAL A 127 -14.56 -8.29 4.90
C VAL A 127 -15.18 -8.12 3.53
N THR A 128 -16.10 -7.16 3.40
CA THR A 128 -16.62 -6.75 2.10
C THR A 128 -15.95 -5.46 1.69
N PHE A 129 -15.28 -5.46 0.55
CA PHE A 129 -14.76 -4.26 -0.08
C PHE A 129 -15.47 -4.00 -1.40
N LYS A 130 -15.19 -2.84 -2.01
CA LYS A 130 -15.74 -2.28 -3.27
C LYS A 130 -16.62 -3.25 -4.07
N ARG A 131 -17.84 -2.80 -4.40
CA ARG A 131 -18.77 -3.53 -5.30
C ARG A 131 -19.17 -4.92 -4.79
N GLY A 132 -19.10 -5.16 -3.48
CA GLY A 132 -19.56 -6.39 -2.86
C GLY A 132 -18.56 -7.55 -2.94
N ILE A 133 -17.27 -7.26 -3.14
CA ILE A 133 -16.24 -8.29 -3.12
C ILE A 133 -16.00 -8.71 -1.67
N ILE A 134 -16.19 -9.99 -1.40
CA ILE A 134 -15.96 -10.67 -0.14
C ILE A 134 -14.52 -11.17 -0.13
N PHE A 135 -13.78 -10.86 0.94
CA PHE A 135 -12.39 -11.23 1.10
C PHE A 135 -12.12 -11.74 2.50
N ASP A 136 -11.35 -12.81 2.64
CA ASP A 136 -10.89 -13.34 3.93
C ASP A 136 -9.37 -13.31 3.97
N HIS A 137 -8.80 -12.65 4.98
CA HIS A 137 -7.35 -12.53 5.15
C HIS A 137 -6.70 -13.88 5.51
N LYS A 138 -7.41 -14.73 6.26
CA LYS A 138 -6.88 -15.99 6.78
C LYS A 138 -6.35 -16.91 5.68
N PRO A 139 -7.14 -17.28 4.65
CA PRO A 139 -6.63 -18.10 3.57
C PRO A 139 -5.58 -17.39 2.72
N HIS A 140 -5.38 -16.07 2.81
CA HIS A 140 -4.34 -15.39 2.02
C HIS A 140 -3.02 -15.23 2.78
N LEU A 141 -3.04 -15.10 4.12
CA LEU A 141 -1.86 -14.72 4.91
C LEU A 141 -1.31 -15.83 5.82
N GLU A 142 -2.12 -16.81 6.26
CA GLU A 142 -1.64 -17.84 7.22
C GLU A 142 -0.66 -18.87 6.63
N GLY A 143 -0.38 -18.83 5.33
CA GLY A 143 0.60 -19.72 4.72
C GLY A 143 0.94 -19.38 3.27
N VAL A 144 1.83 -20.19 2.71
CA VAL A 144 2.30 -20.04 1.34
C VAL A 144 1.17 -20.38 0.36
N ARG A 145 0.86 -19.45 -0.56
CA ARG A 145 -0.16 -19.63 -1.59
C ARG A 145 0.47 -19.70 -2.97
N ARG A 146 0.31 -20.86 -3.61
CA ARG A 146 0.90 -21.16 -4.93
C ARG A 146 2.41 -20.88 -4.97
N GLY A 147 3.13 -21.21 -3.90
CA GLY A 147 4.57 -20.97 -3.76
C GLY A 147 4.96 -19.53 -3.44
N ARG A 148 4.05 -18.69 -2.95
CA ARG A 148 4.30 -17.29 -2.62
C ARG A 148 3.83 -17.00 -1.19
N GLN A 149 4.69 -16.40 -0.37
CA GLN A 149 4.26 -15.81 0.91
C GLN A 149 3.77 -14.39 0.63
N LEU A 150 2.51 -14.13 0.96
CA LEU A 150 1.91 -12.81 0.80
C LEU A 150 2.19 -11.92 2.02
N ARG A 151 2.16 -10.61 1.78
CA ARG A 151 2.36 -9.52 2.73
C ARG A 151 1.14 -8.60 2.72
N CYS A 152 1.00 -7.75 3.73
CA CYS A 152 -0.07 -6.75 3.79
C CYS A 152 -0.06 -5.86 2.53
N THR A 153 1.12 -5.40 2.14
CA THR A 153 1.35 -4.52 0.98
C THR A 153 1.26 -5.24 -0.36
N SER A 154 1.17 -6.59 -0.40
CA SER A 154 0.89 -7.30 -1.64
C SER A 154 -0.45 -6.89 -2.23
N CYS A 155 -1.44 -6.62 -1.36
CA CYS A 155 -2.76 -6.14 -1.75
C CYS A 155 -2.95 -4.65 -1.43
N HIS A 156 -2.45 -4.17 -0.27
CA HIS A 156 -2.53 -2.77 0.16
C HIS A 156 -1.35 -1.95 -0.37
N SER A 157 -1.29 -1.80 -1.69
CA SER A 157 -0.17 -1.17 -2.39
C SER A 157 -0.44 0.27 -2.80
N GLN A 158 0.61 0.95 -3.29
CA GLN A 158 0.52 2.28 -3.91
C GLN A 158 0.89 2.20 -5.39
N ILE A 159 0.06 1.50 -6.18
CA ILE A 159 0.35 1.30 -7.61
C ILE A 159 -0.21 2.44 -8.46
N VAL A 160 -1.29 3.10 -8.00
CA VAL A 160 -1.94 4.19 -8.73
C VAL A 160 -1.51 5.53 -8.17
N VAL A 161 -1.06 6.42 -9.05
CA VAL A 161 -0.75 7.82 -8.71
C VAL A 161 -1.96 8.49 -8.08
N GLY A 162 -1.76 9.19 -6.97
CA GLY A 162 -2.83 9.87 -6.24
C GLY A 162 -3.58 9.01 -5.20
N THR A 163 -3.27 7.72 -5.12
CA THR A 163 -3.71 6.84 -4.01
C THR A 163 -2.57 6.57 -3.05
N HIS A 164 -2.87 6.18 -1.81
CA HIS A 164 -1.85 5.81 -0.82
C HIS A 164 -2.37 4.69 0.07
N ILE A 165 -1.70 3.52 0.01
CA ILE A 165 -2.05 2.30 0.75
C ILE A 165 -3.53 1.94 0.55
N GLU A 166 -3.87 1.53 -0.67
CA GLU A 166 -5.21 1.10 -1.05
C GLU A 166 -5.18 -0.32 -1.60
N VAL A 167 -6.29 -1.04 -1.42
CA VAL A 167 -6.44 -2.38 -2.01
C VAL A 167 -6.44 -2.27 -3.53
N THR A 168 -5.44 -2.91 -4.17
CA THR A 168 -5.33 -2.98 -5.62
C THR A 168 -6.04 -4.23 -6.15
N GLU A 169 -7.19 -4.02 -6.81
CA GLU A 169 -8.08 -5.09 -7.30
C GLU A 169 -7.37 -6.03 -8.29
N GLU A 170 -6.47 -5.49 -9.11
CA GLU A 170 -5.74 -6.24 -10.11
C GLU A 170 -4.82 -7.30 -9.49
N THR A 171 -4.36 -7.14 -8.24
CA THR A 171 -3.62 -8.20 -7.53
C THR A 171 -4.48 -9.44 -7.33
N CYS A 172 -5.76 -9.26 -6.96
CA CYS A 172 -6.70 -10.38 -6.82
C CYS A 172 -6.86 -11.08 -8.18
N PHE A 173 -7.05 -10.30 -9.24
CA PHE A 173 -7.26 -10.81 -10.60
C PHE A 173 -6.03 -11.55 -11.13
N LEU A 174 -4.83 -11.06 -10.86
CA LEU A 174 -3.58 -11.73 -11.21
C LEU A 174 -3.50 -13.14 -10.64
N CYS A 175 -3.80 -13.31 -9.35
CA CYS A 175 -3.73 -14.63 -8.74
C CYS A 175 -4.88 -15.54 -9.20
N HIS A 176 -6.11 -15.00 -9.23
CA HIS A 176 -7.31 -15.79 -9.45
C HIS A 176 -7.66 -16.04 -10.92
N PHE A 177 -7.05 -15.34 -11.89
CA PHE A 177 -7.34 -15.53 -13.32
C PHE A 177 -6.12 -15.88 -14.20
N LYS A 178 -4.88 -15.54 -13.81
CA LYS A 178 -3.70 -15.81 -14.66
C LYS A 178 -3.55 -17.29 -14.98
N GLY A 179 -3.55 -17.61 -16.28
CA GLY A 179 -3.44 -18.98 -16.79
C GLY A 179 -4.69 -19.84 -16.59
N LEU A 180 -5.84 -19.24 -16.23
CA LEU A 180 -7.10 -19.95 -15.96
C LEU A 180 -8.19 -19.62 -16.99
N LYS A 181 -7.87 -18.80 -17.98
CA LYS A 181 -8.71 -18.48 -19.13
C LYS A 181 -8.30 -19.33 -20.32
N THR A 182 -9.28 -19.95 -20.95
CA THR A 182 -9.17 -20.62 -22.25
C THR A 182 -9.94 -19.83 -23.31
N ALA A 183 -10.01 -20.33 -24.54
CA ALA A 183 -10.68 -19.64 -25.65
C ALA A 183 -12.17 -19.32 -25.39
N ARG A 184 -12.87 -20.12 -24.58
CA ARG A 184 -14.31 -19.96 -24.32
C ARG A 184 -14.69 -19.97 -22.85
N GLU A 185 -13.81 -20.44 -21.97
CA GLU A 185 -14.12 -20.66 -20.57
C GLU A 185 -13.05 -20.06 -19.67
N ILE A 186 -13.46 -19.53 -18.52
CA ILE A 186 -12.56 -19.15 -17.43
C ILE A 186 -12.93 -19.94 -16.17
N HIS A 187 -11.93 -20.49 -15.49
CA HIS A 187 -12.13 -21.22 -14.25
C HIS A 187 -11.35 -20.55 -13.12
N PRO A 188 -11.88 -19.46 -12.54
CA PRO A 188 -11.18 -18.74 -11.48
C PRO A 188 -10.89 -19.62 -10.27
N ILE A 189 -9.82 -19.31 -9.56
CA ILE A 189 -9.60 -19.91 -8.23
C ILE A 189 -10.80 -19.56 -7.34
N ALA A 190 -11.37 -20.59 -6.69
CA ALA A 190 -12.60 -20.54 -5.88
C ALA A 190 -13.90 -20.21 -6.67
N GLY A 191 -13.86 -20.22 -8.00
CA GLY A 191 -15.00 -19.91 -8.85
C GLY A 191 -15.45 -18.44 -8.77
N CYS A 192 -16.45 -18.06 -9.56
CA CYS A 192 -16.95 -16.68 -9.59
C CYS A 192 -17.55 -16.23 -8.24
N ALA A 193 -18.24 -17.15 -7.56
CA ALA A 193 -18.87 -16.90 -6.26
C ALA A 193 -17.89 -16.81 -5.08
N GLY A 194 -16.60 -17.14 -5.28
CA GLY A 194 -15.58 -17.03 -4.25
C GLY A 194 -15.27 -15.58 -3.88
N CYS A 195 -15.48 -14.64 -4.81
CA CYS A 195 -15.24 -13.22 -4.58
C CYS A 195 -16.53 -12.42 -4.43
N HIS A 196 -17.58 -12.68 -5.22
CA HIS A 196 -18.82 -11.90 -5.16
C HIS A 196 -20.03 -12.79 -5.35
N GLN A 197 -21.11 -12.49 -4.63
CA GLN A 197 -22.36 -13.25 -4.76
C GLN A 197 -23.19 -12.74 -5.94
N ALA A 198 -24.02 -13.61 -6.49
CA ALA A 198 -24.99 -13.21 -7.49
C ALA A 198 -26.03 -12.25 -6.87
N PRO A 199 -26.50 -11.23 -7.60
CA PRO A 199 -27.56 -10.34 -7.13
C PRO A 199 -28.81 -11.11 -6.69
N ARG A 200 -29.46 -10.62 -5.64
CA ARG A 200 -30.72 -11.20 -5.14
C ARG A 200 -31.92 -10.53 -5.80
N GLY A 201 -33.01 -11.27 -5.91
CA GLY A 201 -34.25 -10.78 -6.48
C GLY A 201 -34.26 -10.80 -8.01
N ASP A 202 -35.37 -10.35 -8.56
CA ASP A 202 -35.59 -10.35 -9.99
C ASP A 202 -34.83 -9.18 -10.63
N ILE A 203 -34.12 -9.49 -11.71
CA ILE A 203 -33.41 -8.50 -12.50
C ILE A 203 -34.04 -8.42 -13.89
N LYS A 204 -34.11 -7.20 -14.42
CA LYS A 204 -34.60 -6.92 -15.77
C LYS A 204 -33.44 -6.56 -16.68
N VAL A 205 -33.28 -7.31 -17.77
CA VAL A 205 -32.30 -7.04 -18.83
C VAL A 205 -33.05 -6.98 -20.15
N GLY A 206 -33.27 -5.77 -20.67
CA GLY A 206 -34.14 -5.56 -21.83
C GLY A 206 -35.59 -5.96 -21.54
N SER A 207 -36.12 -6.90 -22.32
CA SER A 207 -37.45 -7.49 -22.14
C SER A 207 -37.47 -8.71 -21.22
N LEU A 208 -36.31 -9.22 -20.81
CA LEU A 208 -36.21 -10.42 -19.99
C LEU A 208 -36.17 -10.06 -18.51
N THR A 209 -37.01 -10.72 -17.71
CA THR A 209 -36.95 -10.69 -16.25
C THR A 209 -36.57 -12.08 -15.76
N PHE A 210 -35.53 -12.17 -14.94
CA PHE A 210 -35.11 -13.45 -14.35
C PHE A 210 -34.44 -13.24 -13.00
N ASN A 211 -34.37 -14.30 -12.20
CA ASN A 211 -33.72 -14.29 -10.91
C ASN A 211 -32.44 -15.11 -10.95
N HIS A 212 -31.31 -14.55 -10.50
CA HIS A 212 -30.05 -15.28 -10.47
C HIS A 212 -30.10 -16.53 -9.59
N ALA A 213 -30.94 -16.55 -8.54
CA ALA A 213 -31.09 -17.72 -7.70
C ALA A 213 -31.51 -18.95 -8.51
N ASP A 214 -32.38 -18.78 -9.51
CA ASP A 214 -32.82 -19.89 -10.36
C ASP A 214 -31.76 -20.31 -11.37
N ILE A 215 -31.00 -19.36 -11.91
CA ILE A 215 -29.87 -19.62 -12.81
C ILE A 215 -28.79 -20.43 -12.09
N VAL A 216 -28.42 -20.01 -10.87
CA VAL A 216 -27.44 -20.70 -10.02
C VAL A 216 -27.94 -22.07 -9.59
N ARG A 217 -29.22 -22.19 -9.17
CA ARG A 217 -29.83 -23.46 -8.78
C ARG A 217 -29.80 -24.50 -9.90
N ARG A 218 -29.96 -24.06 -11.15
CA ARG A 218 -29.91 -24.91 -12.36
C ARG A 218 -28.49 -25.22 -12.83
N GLY A 219 -27.45 -24.71 -12.16
CA GLY A 219 -26.05 -24.95 -12.51
C GLY A 219 -25.63 -24.30 -13.83
N VAL A 220 -26.35 -23.26 -14.29
CA VAL A 220 -25.99 -22.57 -15.53
C VAL A 220 -24.67 -21.80 -15.31
N PRO A 221 -23.63 -22.01 -16.14
CA PRO A 221 -22.36 -21.30 -15.99
C PRO A 221 -22.54 -19.79 -16.06
N CYS A 222 -21.89 -19.04 -15.17
CA CYS A 222 -21.98 -17.57 -15.15
C CYS A 222 -21.60 -16.94 -16.49
N GLN A 223 -20.66 -17.57 -17.19
CA GLN A 223 -20.14 -17.13 -18.50
C GLN A 223 -21.13 -17.31 -19.64
N SER A 224 -22.21 -18.07 -19.47
CA SER A 224 -23.28 -18.13 -20.47
C SER A 224 -23.94 -16.76 -20.68
N CYS A 225 -23.86 -15.86 -19.70
CA CYS A 225 -24.34 -14.48 -19.81
C CYS A 225 -23.23 -13.44 -19.61
N HIS A 226 -22.30 -13.68 -18.68
CA HIS A 226 -21.22 -12.76 -18.36
C HIS A 226 -19.97 -13.00 -19.21
N LEU A 227 -20.09 -12.64 -20.49
CA LEU A 227 -19.05 -12.82 -21.49
C LEU A 227 -17.94 -11.76 -21.36
N ASN A 228 -16.70 -12.14 -21.70
CA ASN A 228 -15.55 -11.24 -21.82
C ASN A 228 -15.27 -10.37 -20.58
N VAL A 229 -15.64 -10.87 -19.39
CA VAL A 229 -15.48 -10.15 -18.13
C VAL A 229 -14.04 -10.07 -17.64
N VAL A 230 -13.12 -10.83 -18.22
CA VAL A 230 -11.68 -10.82 -17.89
C VAL A 230 -10.86 -10.49 -19.13
N GLN A 231 -10.04 -9.45 -19.01
CA GLN A 231 -9.21 -8.89 -20.08
C GLN A 231 -7.75 -8.81 -19.63
N GLY A 232 -6.82 -9.32 -20.44
CA GLY A 232 -5.41 -9.42 -20.12
C GLY A 232 -5.02 -10.77 -19.53
N GLU A 233 -3.74 -11.11 -19.64
CA GLU A 233 -3.19 -12.43 -19.28
C GLU A 233 -2.31 -12.39 -18.02
N GLY A 234 -1.95 -11.20 -17.54
CA GLY A 234 -1.15 -11.08 -16.32
C GLY A 234 0.32 -11.48 -16.51
N GLU A 235 0.84 -11.44 -17.72
CA GLU A 235 2.24 -11.76 -18.02
C GLU A 235 3.22 -10.89 -17.25
N ALA A 236 4.41 -11.42 -16.97
CA ALA A 236 5.52 -10.66 -16.40
C ALA A 236 6.64 -10.50 -17.44
N PRO A 237 6.55 -9.56 -18.38
CA PRO A 237 7.53 -9.40 -19.44
C PRO A 237 8.91 -9.09 -18.87
N ARG A 238 9.94 -9.67 -19.48
CA ARG A 238 11.34 -9.53 -19.05
C ARG A 238 11.79 -8.07 -19.03
N GLU A 239 11.18 -7.23 -19.86
CA GLU A 239 11.50 -5.81 -19.99
C GLU A 239 11.25 -5.04 -18.70
N ARG A 240 10.30 -5.49 -17.86
CA ARG A 240 10.03 -4.82 -16.58
C ARG A 240 11.14 -5.00 -15.57
N CYS A 241 11.91 -6.08 -15.67
CA CYS A 241 13.08 -6.30 -14.82
C CYS A 241 14.10 -5.15 -15.00
N PHE A 242 14.17 -4.55 -16.18
CA PHE A 242 15.08 -3.44 -16.48
C PHE A 242 14.73 -2.13 -15.77
N THR A 243 13.55 -2.04 -15.15
CA THR A 243 13.19 -0.89 -14.30
C THR A 243 14.12 -0.75 -13.10
N CYS A 244 14.66 -1.88 -12.60
CA CYS A 244 15.52 -1.93 -11.43
C CYS A 244 16.88 -2.59 -11.71
N HIS A 245 16.94 -3.56 -12.61
CA HIS A 245 18.16 -4.32 -12.92
C HIS A 245 18.75 -3.94 -14.28
N ASN A 246 19.98 -3.47 -14.29
CA ASN A 246 20.73 -3.16 -15.51
C ASN A 246 21.91 -4.12 -15.77
N GLN A 247 22.05 -5.17 -14.97
CA GLN A 247 23.11 -6.17 -15.05
C GLN A 247 22.56 -7.50 -15.59
N PRO A 248 23.10 -8.06 -16.69
CA PRO A 248 22.63 -9.32 -17.28
C PRO A 248 22.63 -10.51 -16.31
N GLU A 249 23.60 -10.57 -15.40
CA GLU A 249 23.78 -11.65 -14.43
C GLU A 249 22.57 -11.75 -13.50
N LYS A 250 22.01 -10.60 -13.11
CA LYS A 250 20.81 -10.54 -12.26
C LYS A 250 19.56 -11.08 -12.98
N LEU A 251 19.57 -11.09 -14.31
CA LEU A 251 18.45 -11.54 -15.14
C LEU A 251 18.52 -13.01 -15.55
N GLN A 252 19.63 -13.69 -15.26
CA GLN A 252 19.78 -15.13 -15.55
C GLN A 252 18.77 -15.99 -14.79
N ARG A 253 18.33 -15.52 -13.62
CA ARG A 253 17.31 -16.18 -12.77
C ARG A 253 15.88 -15.81 -13.13
N TYR A 254 15.65 -15.12 -14.25
CA TYR A 254 14.30 -14.84 -14.75
C TYR A 254 13.36 -16.07 -14.83
N PRO A 255 13.80 -17.29 -15.24
CA PRO A 255 12.92 -18.45 -15.25
C PRO A 255 12.63 -19.03 -13.85
N ASP A 256 13.41 -18.66 -12.83
CA ASP A 256 13.27 -19.13 -11.45
C ASP A 256 12.13 -18.39 -10.73
N THR A 257 10.91 -18.76 -11.09
CA THR A 257 9.69 -18.15 -10.55
C THR A 257 9.58 -18.24 -9.02
N PRO A 258 9.91 -19.36 -8.35
CA PRO A 258 9.93 -19.42 -6.89
C PRO A 258 10.87 -18.39 -6.27
N PHE A 259 12.11 -18.31 -6.75
CA PHE A 259 13.07 -17.31 -6.26
C PHE A 259 12.58 -15.87 -6.47
N ILE A 260 12.05 -15.56 -7.66
CA ILE A 260 11.58 -14.21 -7.96
C ILE A 260 10.53 -13.77 -6.94
N HIS A 261 9.54 -14.62 -6.67
CA HIS A 261 8.49 -14.28 -5.69
C HIS A 261 9.02 -14.25 -4.26
N ASP A 262 9.88 -15.19 -3.87
CA ASP A 262 10.45 -15.22 -2.53
C ASP A 262 11.30 -13.96 -2.25
N PHE A 263 12.28 -13.67 -3.11
CA PHE A 263 13.18 -12.54 -2.92
C PHE A 263 12.45 -11.19 -3.05
N HIS A 264 11.67 -11.00 -4.12
CA HIS A 264 11.07 -9.68 -4.38
C HIS A 264 9.79 -9.45 -3.59
N VAL A 265 8.87 -10.43 -3.53
CA VAL A 265 7.55 -10.22 -2.91
C VAL A 265 7.60 -10.51 -1.42
N ALA A 266 8.13 -11.66 -1.01
CA ALA A 266 8.15 -12.03 0.40
C ALA A 266 9.27 -11.34 1.18
N GLY A 267 10.44 -11.15 0.56
CA GLY A 267 11.64 -10.59 1.18
C GLY A 267 11.76 -9.07 1.10
N HIS A 268 11.21 -8.44 0.05
CA HIS A 268 11.38 -7.00 -0.23
C HIS A 268 10.08 -6.25 -0.54
N ASN A 269 8.93 -6.91 -0.35
CA ASN A 269 7.59 -6.34 -0.48
C ASN A 269 7.34 -5.60 -1.81
N ILE A 270 7.97 -6.06 -2.90
CA ILE A 270 7.77 -5.51 -4.24
C ILE A 270 6.38 -5.90 -4.75
N GLU A 271 5.63 -4.92 -5.23
CA GLU A 271 4.23 -5.13 -5.59
C GLU A 271 4.09 -5.87 -6.92
N CYS A 272 3.05 -6.72 -7.06
CA CYS A 272 2.91 -7.65 -8.19
C CYS A 272 2.91 -6.93 -9.54
N LEU A 273 2.25 -5.78 -9.66
CA LEU A 273 2.11 -5.03 -10.92
C LEU A 273 3.38 -4.26 -11.32
N ARG A 274 4.43 -4.27 -10.49
CA ARG A 274 5.76 -3.82 -10.92
C ARG A 274 6.35 -4.76 -11.96
N CYS A 275 5.98 -6.03 -11.92
CA CYS A 275 6.43 -7.07 -12.84
C CYS A 275 5.30 -7.55 -13.76
N HIS A 276 4.08 -7.70 -13.25
CA HIS A 276 2.96 -8.28 -13.98
C HIS A 276 2.11 -7.24 -14.71
N THR A 277 1.58 -7.61 -15.88
CA THR A 277 0.62 -6.79 -16.64
C THR A 277 -0.72 -6.85 -15.92
N PRO A 278 -1.51 -5.78 -15.91
CA PRO A 278 -2.79 -5.82 -15.21
C PRO A 278 -3.75 -6.77 -15.93
N ILE A 279 -4.48 -7.58 -15.15
CA ILE A 279 -5.71 -8.24 -15.60
C ILE A 279 -6.86 -7.35 -15.16
N LYS A 280 -7.75 -6.98 -16.09
CA LYS A 280 -8.95 -6.19 -15.79
C LYS A 280 -10.15 -7.11 -15.68
N HIS A 281 -10.97 -6.89 -14.64
CA HIS A 281 -12.22 -7.61 -14.46
C HIS A 281 -13.40 -6.64 -14.29
N ARG A 282 -14.34 -6.70 -15.24
CA ARG A 282 -15.53 -5.86 -15.23
C ARG A 282 -16.65 -6.46 -16.07
N LEU A 283 -17.88 -6.17 -15.68
CA LEU A 283 -19.03 -6.41 -16.56
C LEU A 283 -18.93 -5.46 -17.75
N PRO A 284 -19.09 -5.96 -19.00
CA PRO A 284 -19.27 -5.06 -20.13
C PRO A 284 -20.56 -4.24 -19.93
N PRO A 285 -20.67 -3.06 -20.58
CA PRO A 285 -21.91 -2.30 -20.59
C PRO A 285 -23.06 -3.19 -21.08
N LEU A 286 -24.26 -2.99 -20.54
CA LEU A 286 -25.44 -3.69 -21.04
C LEU A 286 -25.59 -3.41 -22.54
N ILE A 287 -25.81 -4.46 -23.32
CA ILE A 287 -26.00 -4.38 -24.78
C ILE A 287 -27.12 -3.36 -25.06
N GLY A 288 -26.82 -2.30 -25.80
CA GLY A 288 -27.77 -1.25 -26.16
C GLY A 288 -27.73 0.03 -25.32
N VAL A 289 -26.87 0.14 -24.30
CA VAL A 289 -26.64 1.39 -23.58
C VAL A 289 -25.38 2.07 -24.13
N PRO A 290 -25.45 3.31 -24.65
CA PRO A 290 -24.26 4.04 -25.08
C PRO A 290 -23.28 4.14 -23.91
N THR A 291 -22.04 3.71 -24.13
CA THR A 291 -20.96 4.03 -23.19
C THR A 291 -20.80 5.53 -23.16
N ALA A 292 -21.15 6.17 -22.04
CA ALA A 292 -20.84 7.57 -21.82
C ALA A 292 -19.35 7.77 -22.12
N ALA A 293 -19.06 8.64 -23.08
CA ALA A 293 -17.69 9.03 -23.40
C ALA A 293 -17.00 9.46 -22.11
N GLY A 294 -15.80 8.93 -21.85
CA GLY A 294 -14.95 9.42 -20.78
C GLY A 294 -14.76 10.93 -20.91
N PRO A 295 -14.40 11.63 -19.81
CA PRO A 295 -14.31 13.08 -19.82
C PRO A 295 -13.37 13.50 -20.95
N ALA A 296 -13.92 14.22 -21.92
CA ALA A 296 -13.16 14.79 -23.01
C ALA A 296 -12.06 15.67 -22.39
N GLY A 297 -10.82 15.30 -22.66
CA GLY A 297 -9.67 16.14 -22.33
C GLY A 297 -9.78 17.47 -23.08
N GLY A 298 -9.42 18.55 -22.38
CA GLY A 298 -9.06 19.81 -23.02
C GLY A 298 -10.00 20.99 -22.75
N ALA A 299 -10.21 21.36 -21.49
CA ALA A 299 -10.49 22.76 -21.18
C ALA A 299 -9.22 23.56 -21.53
N ARG A 300 -9.25 24.25 -22.68
CA ARG A 300 -8.24 25.25 -23.05
C ARG A 300 -8.28 26.35 -21.98
N VAL A 301 -7.24 26.40 -21.14
CA VAL A 301 -6.98 27.58 -20.31
C VAL A 301 -6.48 28.68 -21.24
N ALA A 302 -7.31 29.69 -21.45
CA ALA A 302 -6.93 30.91 -22.12
C ALA A 302 -5.84 31.60 -21.28
N ALA A 303 -4.67 31.81 -21.87
CA ALA A 303 -3.63 32.66 -21.32
C ALA A 303 -4.09 34.12 -21.40
N GLY A 304 -4.57 34.65 -20.28
CA GLY A 304 -4.69 36.09 -20.07
C GLY A 304 -3.50 36.56 -19.24
N ALA A 305 -2.52 37.16 -19.90
CA ALA A 305 -1.50 37.96 -19.22
C ALA A 305 -2.11 39.30 -18.77
N PRO A 306 -1.73 39.81 -17.60
CA PRO A 306 -1.65 41.24 -17.41
C PRO A 306 -0.20 41.70 -17.22
N ARG A 307 -0.02 42.94 -17.65
CA ARG A 307 1.17 43.79 -17.70
C ARG A 307 1.97 43.85 -16.40
#